data_AF-A0A9X0U3E5-F1
#
_entry.id   AF-A0A9X0U3E5-F1
#
_cell.length_a   1.000
_cell.length_b   1.000
_cell.length_c   1.000
_cell.angle_alpha   90.00
_cell.angle_beta   90.00
_cell.angle_gamma   90.00
#
_symmetry.space_group_name_H-M   'P 1'
#
loop_
_entity.id
_entity.type
_entity.pdbx_description
1 polymer ?
#
loop_
_entity_poly.entity_id
_entity_poly.type
_entity_poly.pdbx_seq_one_letter_code
_entity_poly.pdbx_strand_id
1 'polypeptide(L)'
;MALKDVLIDELRDMYSAENQLVKALPKLAKGAESPKLKQLFSAHLEETKGQVERLKKVFGELDEKPTGQHCNGMEGVIEEGKGALEKDEEGASFDAGLIGAALRTEHYEIAGYEACISMATALGLTKVVKLLNSNLKEELNAAKKITAAGAPILKQSAQEPEAPKKPKTGKEKYSAKKSKEDEAEAAPSL
;
A
#
# COMPACT_ATOMS: atom_id res chain seq x y z
N MET A 1 1.72 28.37 -2.27
CA MET A 1 0.60 27.43 -2.39
C MET A 1 -0.22 27.52 -1.11
N ALA A 2 -1.54 27.68 -1.19
CA ALA A 2 -2.38 27.74 0.01
C ALA A 2 -2.56 26.32 0.58
N LEU A 3 -2.86 26.18 1.87
CA LEU A 3 -3.05 24.86 2.50
C LEU A 3 -4.19 24.05 1.84
N LYS A 4 -5.22 24.73 1.33
CA LYS A 4 -6.29 24.07 0.57
C LYS A 4 -5.77 23.41 -0.71
N ASP A 5 -4.85 24.07 -1.43
CA ASP A 5 -4.27 23.52 -2.65
C ASP A 5 -3.45 22.26 -2.32
N VAL A 6 -2.64 22.31 -1.25
CA VAL A 6 -1.87 21.15 -0.77
C VAL A 6 -2.81 19.99 -0.42
N LEU A 7 -3.90 20.25 0.32
CA LEU A 7 -4.90 19.23 0.64
C LEU A 7 -5.53 18.62 -0.63
N ILE A 8 -5.84 19.42 -1.64
CA ILE A 8 -6.43 18.92 -2.88
C ILE A 8 -5.45 17.99 -3.62
N ASP A 9 -4.17 18.34 -3.65
CA ASP A 9 -3.14 17.50 -4.29
C ASP A 9 -2.91 16.19 -3.53
N GLU A 10 -2.87 16.23 -2.19
CA GLU A 10 -2.83 15.01 -1.35
C GLU A 10 -4.07 14.13 -1.56
N LEU A 11 -5.26 14.72 -1.66
CA LEU A 11 -6.50 13.96 -1.95
C LEU A 11 -6.48 13.34 -3.34
N ARG A 12 -5.85 13.97 -4.33
CA ARG A 12 -5.67 13.40 -5.68
C ARG A 12 -4.68 12.25 -5.65
N ASP A 13 -3.61 12.36 -4.86
CA ASP A 13 -2.67 11.27 -4.64
C ASP A 13 -3.36 10.05 -4.01
N MET A 14 -4.11 10.26 -2.92
CA MET A 14 -4.90 9.20 -2.28
C MET A 14 -5.94 8.59 -3.23
N TYR A 15 -6.67 9.41 -4.00
CA TYR A 15 -7.60 8.88 -4.99
C TYR A 15 -6.91 8.03 -6.06
N SER A 16 -5.71 8.42 -6.48
CA SER A 16 -4.90 7.64 -7.41
C SER A 16 -4.45 6.32 -6.78
N ALA A 17 -3.94 6.35 -5.55
CA ALA A 17 -3.49 5.19 -4.80
C ALA A 17 -4.59 4.11 -4.70
N GLU A 18 -5.77 4.51 -4.25
CA GLU A 18 -6.96 3.66 -4.10
C GLU A 18 -7.37 3.01 -5.43
N ASN A 19 -7.37 3.78 -6.53
CA ASN A 19 -7.68 3.23 -7.85
C ASN A 19 -6.62 2.26 -8.38
N GLN A 20 -5.36 2.43 -7.99
CA GLN A 20 -4.30 1.46 -8.29
C GLN A 20 -4.51 0.17 -7.49
N LEU A 21 -4.89 0.27 -6.21
CA LEU A 21 -5.17 -0.90 -5.36
C LEU A 21 -6.38 -1.70 -5.81
N VAL A 22 -7.47 -1.05 -6.27
CA VAL A 22 -8.61 -1.75 -6.88
C VAL A 22 -8.16 -2.70 -8.01
N LYS A 23 -7.10 -2.35 -8.75
CA LYS A 23 -6.53 -3.18 -9.82
C LYS A 23 -5.55 -4.24 -9.31
N ALA A 24 -4.85 -3.96 -8.21
CA ALA A 24 -3.81 -4.84 -7.66
C ALA A 24 -4.37 -5.96 -6.77
N LEU A 25 -5.35 -5.65 -5.91
CA LEU A 25 -5.92 -6.57 -4.93
C LEU A 25 -6.44 -7.89 -5.52
N PRO A 26 -7.12 -7.93 -6.69
CA PRO A 26 -7.52 -9.20 -7.31
C PRO A 26 -6.33 -10.11 -7.63
N LYS A 27 -5.19 -9.53 -8.02
CA LYS A 27 -3.97 -10.30 -8.33
C LYS A 27 -3.34 -10.86 -7.05
N LEU A 28 -3.28 -10.07 -5.98
CA LEU A 28 -2.80 -10.50 -4.67
C LEU A 28 -3.70 -11.61 -4.09
N ALA A 29 -5.02 -11.45 -4.17
CA ALA A 29 -5.98 -12.46 -3.75
C ALA A 29 -5.84 -13.78 -4.52
N LYS A 30 -5.56 -13.72 -5.82
CA LYS A 30 -5.32 -14.92 -6.63
C LYS A 30 -3.96 -15.56 -6.32
N GLY A 31 -2.94 -14.74 -6.06
CA GLY A 31 -1.56 -15.17 -5.88
C GLY A 31 -1.24 -15.74 -4.51
N ALA A 32 -1.89 -15.28 -3.44
CA ALA A 32 -1.66 -15.82 -2.08
C ALA A 32 -1.92 -17.33 -2.01
N GLU A 33 -1.29 -18.04 -1.08
CA GLU A 33 -1.56 -19.46 -0.84
C GLU A 33 -2.60 -19.64 0.27
N SER A 34 -2.41 -18.90 1.37
CA SER A 34 -3.27 -18.92 2.55
C SER A 34 -4.71 -18.52 2.21
N PRO A 35 -5.70 -19.41 2.44
CA PRO A 35 -7.11 -19.08 2.26
C PRO A 35 -7.55 -17.84 3.06
N LYS A 36 -6.91 -17.60 4.21
CA LYS A 36 -7.20 -16.44 5.04
C LYS A 36 -6.73 -15.14 4.39
N LEU A 37 -5.53 -15.12 3.80
CA LEU A 37 -5.02 -13.95 3.08
C LEU A 37 -5.85 -13.66 1.84
N LYS A 38 -6.25 -14.69 1.07
CA LYS A 38 -7.17 -14.54 -0.07
C LYS A 38 -8.47 -13.82 0.34
N GLN A 39 -9.06 -14.27 1.45
CA GLN A 39 -10.28 -13.67 1.98
C GLN A 39 -10.06 -12.21 2.37
N LEU A 40 -8.94 -11.90 3.04
CA LEU A 40 -8.62 -10.54 3.45
C LEU A 40 -8.43 -9.60 2.26
N PHE A 41 -7.67 -10.00 1.23
CA PHE A 41 -7.51 -9.19 0.02
C PHE A 41 -8.83 -8.99 -0.74
N SER A 42 -9.68 -10.01 -0.79
CA SER A 42 -11.00 -9.91 -1.42
C SER A 42 -11.95 -9.00 -0.64
N ALA A 43 -11.92 -9.05 0.69
CA ALA A 43 -12.72 -8.17 1.54
C ALA A 43 -12.22 -6.72 1.44
N HIS A 44 -10.90 -6.53 1.47
CA HIS A 44 -10.30 -5.21 1.37
C HIS A 44 -10.60 -4.57 0.01
N LEU A 45 -10.61 -5.32 -1.10
CA LEU A 45 -11.05 -4.80 -2.40
C LEU A 45 -12.44 -4.16 -2.37
N GLU A 46 -13.38 -4.71 -1.62
CA GLU A 46 -14.72 -4.13 -1.49
C GLU A 46 -14.71 -2.87 -0.58
N GLU A 47 -13.88 -2.86 0.47
CA GLU A 47 -13.61 -1.67 1.29
C GLU A 47 -13.00 -0.54 0.42
N THR A 48 -11.94 -0.82 -0.35
CA THR A 48 -11.26 0.08 -1.30
C THR A 48 -12.20 0.69 -2.33
N LYS A 49 -13.09 -0.11 -2.93
CA LYS A 49 -14.12 0.44 -3.84
C LYS A 49 -15.02 1.45 -3.12
N GLY A 50 -15.40 1.16 -1.88
CA GLY A 50 -16.18 2.08 -1.04
C GLY A 50 -15.41 3.34 -0.64
N GLN A 51 -14.09 3.24 -0.47
CA GLN A 51 -13.18 4.35 -0.17
C GLN A 51 -13.04 5.30 -1.38
N VAL A 52 -12.90 4.75 -2.59
CA VAL A 52 -12.93 5.51 -3.85
C VAL A 52 -14.21 6.33 -3.99
N GLU A 53 -15.38 5.73 -3.71
CA GLU A 53 -16.66 6.45 -3.75
C GLU A 53 -16.78 7.53 -2.65
N ARG A 54 -16.16 7.31 -1.49
CA ARG A 54 -16.07 8.33 -0.43
C ARG A 54 -15.17 9.49 -0.83
N LEU A 55 -14.04 9.23 -1.47
CA LEU A 55 -13.17 10.28 -1.99
C LEU A 55 -13.89 11.12 -3.06
N LYS A 56 -14.68 10.52 -3.95
CA LYS A 56 -15.54 11.29 -4.88
C LYS A 56 -16.49 12.25 -4.15
N LYS A 57 -17.07 11.82 -3.02
CA LYS A 57 -17.90 12.70 -2.16
C LYS A 57 -17.07 13.82 -1.52
N VAL A 58 -15.84 13.53 -1.07
CA VAL A 58 -14.91 14.54 -0.54
C VAL A 58 -14.63 15.62 -1.60
N PHE A 59 -14.30 15.21 -2.83
CA PHE A 59 -14.10 16.14 -3.94
C PHE A 59 -15.35 16.98 -4.25
N GLY A 60 -16.55 16.38 -4.17
CA GLY A 60 -17.82 17.10 -4.30
C GLY A 60 -18.04 18.16 -3.21
N GLU A 61 -17.68 17.88 -1.95
CA GLU A 61 -17.77 18.88 -0.86
C GLU A 61 -16.76 20.03 -1.04
N LEU A 62 -15.70 19.83 -1.83
CA LEU A 62 -14.67 20.83 -2.12
C LEU A 62 -14.90 21.62 -3.41
N ASP A 63 -15.92 21.23 -4.20
CA ASP A 63 -16.18 21.70 -5.57
C ASP A 63 -14.96 21.47 -6.51
N GLU A 64 -14.32 20.31 -6.35
CA GLU A 64 -13.11 19.92 -7.06
C GLU A 64 -13.30 18.59 -7.81
N LYS A 65 -12.40 18.31 -8.76
CA LYS A 65 -12.42 17.05 -9.53
C LYS A 65 -11.36 16.06 -9.05
N PRO A 66 -11.69 14.75 -8.94
CA PRO A 66 -10.76 13.68 -8.57
C PRO A 66 -9.91 13.26 -9.78
N THR A 67 -9.14 14.18 -10.36
CA THR A 67 -8.34 13.94 -11.57
C THR A 67 -6.98 14.61 -11.46
N GLY A 68 -6.00 14.09 -12.20
CA GLY A 68 -4.78 14.86 -12.54
C GLY A 68 -3.50 14.42 -11.86
N GLN A 69 -3.48 13.31 -11.11
CA GLN A 69 -2.25 12.85 -10.45
C GLN A 69 -2.13 11.32 -10.45
N HIS A 70 -0.91 10.86 -10.77
CA HIS A 70 -0.50 9.46 -10.60
C HIS A 70 0.29 9.35 -9.30
N CYS A 71 -0.14 8.47 -8.40
CA CYS A 71 0.54 8.24 -7.14
C CYS A 71 1.72 7.29 -7.36
N ASN A 72 2.93 7.85 -7.43
CA ASN A 72 4.16 7.06 -7.57
C ASN A 72 4.48 6.23 -6.33
N GLY A 73 4.10 6.73 -5.14
CA GLY A 73 4.35 6.04 -3.88
C GLY A 73 3.60 4.72 -3.80
N MET A 74 2.29 4.74 -4.07
CA MET A 74 1.47 3.54 -4.12
C MET A 74 1.90 2.59 -5.25
N GLU A 75 2.26 3.13 -6.42
CA GLU A 75 2.79 2.29 -7.50
C GLU A 75 4.01 1.49 -7.04
N GLY A 76 4.97 2.16 -6.37
CA GLY A 76 6.16 1.51 -5.84
C GLY A 76 5.83 0.39 -4.85
N VAL A 77 4.93 0.65 -3.89
CA VAL A 77 4.52 -0.36 -2.90
C VAL A 77 3.79 -1.54 -3.55
N ILE A 78 2.95 -1.29 -4.57
CA ILE A 78 2.30 -2.34 -5.35
C ILE A 78 3.33 -3.18 -6.13
N GLU A 79 4.33 -2.55 -6.73
CA GLU A 79 5.41 -3.25 -7.43
C GLU A 79 6.23 -4.14 -6.50
N GLU A 80 6.45 -3.73 -5.24
CA GLU A 80 7.07 -4.62 -4.24
C GLU A 80 6.21 -5.86 -3.97
N GLY A 81 4.89 -5.68 -3.86
CA GLY A 81 3.96 -6.81 -3.69
C GLY A 81 3.92 -7.76 -4.89
N LYS A 82 3.96 -7.22 -6.12
CA LYS A 82 4.11 -8.04 -7.33
C LYS A 82 5.44 -8.77 -7.36
N GLY A 83 6.51 -8.11 -6.95
CA GLY A 83 7.84 -8.72 -6.84
C GLY A 83 7.83 -9.93 -5.91
N ALA A 84 7.05 -9.91 -4.81
CA ALA A 84 6.88 -11.07 -3.94
C ALA A 84 6.14 -12.23 -4.63
N LEU A 85 5.13 -11.95 -5.47
CA LEU A 85 4.42 -12.97 -6.26
C LEU A 85 5.27 -13.61 -7.37
N GLU A 86 6.27 -12.89 -7.89
CA GLU A 86 7.14 -13.36 -8.97
C GLU A 86 8.30 -14.24 -8.48
N LYS A 87 8.53 -14.32 -7.16
CA LYS A 87 9.55 -15.20 -6.61
C LYS A 87 9.11 -16.65 -6.71
N ASP A 88 10.00 -17.48 -7.23
CA ASP A 88 9.88 -18.94 -7.22
C ASP A 88 10.19 -19.48 -5.80
N GLU A 89 9.39 -19.01 -4.84
CA GLU A 89 9.38 -19.37 -3.43
C GLU A 89 8.07 -20.13 -3.16
N GLU A 90 8.16 -21.25 -2.45
CA GLU A 90 7.02 -22.10 -2.05
C GLU A 90 6.95 -22.14 -0.52
N GLY A 91 5.75 -22.34 0.03
CA GLY A 91 5.57 -22.50 1.47
C GLY A 91 5.28 -21.19 2.22
N ALA A 92 5.37 -21.22 3.55
CA ALA A 92 4.91 -20.11 4.39
C ALA A 92 5.73 -18.83 4.23
N SER A 93 6.99 -18.94 3.76
CA SER A 93 7.84 -17.81 3.39
C SER A 93 7.30 -16.99 2.21
N PHE A 94 6.60 -17.62 1.26
CA PHE A 94 5.95 -16.91 0.16
C PHE A 94 4.84 -15.97 0.67
N ASP A 95 3.92 -16.50 1.48
CA ASP A 95 2.84 -15.70 2.08
C ASP A 95 3.39 -14.66 3.09
N ALA A 96 4.52 -14.92 3.75
CA ALA A 96 5.21 -13.93 4.59
C ALA A 96 5.62 -12.68 3.79
N GLY A 97 6.11 -12.85 2.57
CA GLY A 97 6.40 -11.75 1.65
C GLY A 97 5.16 -10.92 1.32
N LEU A 98 4.03 -11.58 1.05
CA LEU A 98 2.76 -10.91 0.77
C LEU A 98 2.19 -10.16 1.97
N ILE A 99 2.31 -10.72 3.19
CA ILE A 99 1.94 -10.03 4.43
C ILE A 99 2.75 -8.74 4.59
N GLY A 100 4.05 -8.79 4.35
CA GLY A 100 4.92 -7.62 4.45
C GLY A 100 4.54 -6.53 3.46
N ALA A 101 4.27 -6.89 2.19
CA ALA A 101 3.85 -5.93 1.17
C ALA A 101 2.47 -5.33 1.47
N ALA A 102 1.52 -6.16 1.92
CA ALA A 102 0.19 -5.71 2.33
C ALA A 102 0.29 -4.70 3.49
N LEU A 103 1.05 -4.99 4.54
CA LEU A 103 1.22 -4.06 5.65
C LEU A 103 1.84 -2.72 5.21
N ARG A 104 2.83 -2.74 4.32
CA ARG A 104 3.40 -1.49 3.79
C ARG A 104 2.38 -0.68 3.00
N THR A 105 1.49 -1.34 2.27
CA THR A 105 0.36 -0.71 1.56
C THR A 105 -0.57 0.00 2.55
N GLU A 106 -1.07 -0.72 3.55
CA GLU A 106 -2.00 -0.15 4.54
C GLU A 106 -1.35 1.03 5.29
N HIS A 107 -0.07 0.92 5.66
CA HIS A 107 0.63 1.99 6.36
C HIS A 107 0.88 3.23 5.51
N TYR A 108 1.07 3.07 4.19
CA TYR A 108 1.12 4.19 3.25
C TYR A 108 -0.22 4.94 3.25
N GLU A 109 -1.33 4.22 3.16
CA GLU A 109 -2.67 4.82 3.13
C GLU A 109 -3.05 5.46 4.46
N ILE A 110 -2.74 4.82 5.59
CA ILE A 110 -2.91 5.39 6.93
C ILE A 110 -2.21 6.75 7.02
N ALA A 111 -0.94 6.82 6.63
CA ALA A 111 -0.18 8.07 6.67
C ALA A 111 -0.79 9.16 5.77
N GLY A 112 -1.19 8.79 4.54
CA GLY A 112 -1.82 9.73 3.61
C GLY A 112 -3.18 10.25 4.11
N TYR A 113 -4.00 9.38 4.69
CA TYR A 113 -5.27 9.79 5.30
C TYR A 113 -5.07 10.66 6.54
N GLU A 114 -4.13 10.34 7.42
CA GLU A 114 -3.79 11.16 8.59
C GLU A 114 -3.32 12.57 8.19
N ALA A 115 -2.51 12.67 7.14
CA ALA A 115 -2.09 13.95 6.57
C ALA A 115 -3.29 14.76 6.05
N CYS A 116 -4.13 14.16 5.20
CA CYS A 116 -5.33 14.82 4.66
C CYS A 116 -6.30 15.26 5.76
N ILE A 117 -6.53 14.42 6.79
CA ILE A 117 -7.39 14.73 7.93
C ILE A 117 -6.84 15.92 8.72
N SER A 118 -5.53 15.95 8.95
CA SER A 118 -4.88 17.04 9.68
C SER A 118 -5.03 18.37 8.94
N MET A 119 -4.80 18.39 7.63
CA MET A 119 -4.99 19.58 6.80
C MET A 119 -6.45 20.02 6.74
N ALA A 120 -7.39 19.08 6.52
CA ALA A 120 -8.82 19.37 6.48
C ALA A 120 -9.35 19.90 7.82
N THR A 121 -8.80 19.41 8.94
CA THR A 121 -9.11 19.90 10.29
C THR A 121 -8.64 21.33 10.47
N ALA A 122 -7.40 21.65 10.07
CA ALA A 122 -6.86 23.01 10.15
C ALA A 122 -7.66 24.02 9.30
N LEU A 123 -8.28 23.56 8.21
CA LEU A 123 -9.15 24.35 7.34
C LEU A 123 -10.62 24.41 7.82
N GLY A 124 -10.99 23.72 8.90
CA GLY A 124 -12.36 23.69 9.43
C GLY A 124 -13.35 22.86 8.58
N LEU A 125 -12.86 21.96 7.72
CA LEU A 125 -13.66 21.19 6.76
C LEU A 125 -14.28 19.93 7.41
N THR A 126 -15.16 20.13 8.39
CA THR A 126 -15.68 19.05 9.26
C THR A 126 -16.32 17.87 8.52
N LYS A 127 -17.05 18.11 7.42
CA LYS A 127 -17.63 17.04 6.61
C LYS A 127 -16.58 16.20 5.90
N VAL A 128 -15.55 16.84 5.33
CA VAL A 128 -14.41 16.17 4.70
C VAL A 128 -13.68 15.31 5.73
N VAL A 129 -13.39 15.87 6.90
CA VAL A 129 -12.77 15.16 8.03
C VAL A 129 -13.56 13.90 8.39
N LYS A 130 -14.89 13.96 8.46
CA LYS A 130 -15.74 12.79 8.77
C LYS A 130 -15.63 11.70 7.71
N LEU A 131 -15.62 12.06 6.43
CA LEU A 131 -15.50 11.10 5.32
C LEU A 131 -14.13 10.42 5.34
N LEU A 132 -13.05 11.20 5.47
CA LEU A 132 -11.67 10.67 5.50
C LEU A 132 -11.42 9.78 6.72
N ASN A 133 -11.95 10.13 7.91
CA ASN A 133 -11.88 9.26 9.08
C ASN A 133 -12.58 7.91 8.89
N SER A 134 -13.57 7.84 7.99
CA SER A 134 -14.22 6.57 7.67
C SER A 134 -13.27 5.64 6.89
N ASN A 135 -12.52 6.19 5.93
CA ASN A 135 -11.49 5.43 5.18
C ASN A 135 -10.35 5.02 6.14
N LEU A 136 -9.79 5.97 6.89
CA LEU A 136 -8.73 5.70 7.88
C LEU A 136 -9.09 4.56 8.85
N LYS A 137 -10.35 4.51 9.32
CA LYS A 137 -10.80 3.45 10.22
C LYS A 137 -10.81 2.07 9.56
N GLU A 138 -11.14 2.00 8.27
CA GLU A 138 -11.09 0.77 7.50
C GLU A 138 -9.63 0.32 7.33
N GLU A 139 -8.71 1.22 6.96
CA GLU A 139 -7.29 0.85 6.76
C GLU A 139 -6.64 0.38 8.06
N LEU A 140 -6.90 1.10 9.17
CA LEU A 140 -6.44 0.68 10.49
C LEU A 140 -6.96 -0.71 10.88
N ASN A 141 -8.17 -1.06 10.45
CA ASN A 141 -8.74 -2.38 10.69
C ASN A 141 -8.17 -3.44 9.74
N ALA A 142 -7.94 -3.11 8.47
CA ALA A 142 -7.30 -3.98 7.50
C ALA A 142 -5.87 -4.33 7.95
N ALA A 143 -5.05 -3.35 8.32
CA ALA A 143 -3.72 -3.55 8.89
C ALA A 143 -3.73 -4.49 10.12
N LYS A 144 -4.68 -4.31 11.04
CA LYS A 144 -4.86 -5.19 12.22
C LYS A 144 -5.23 -6.62 11.80
N LYS A 145 -6.16 -6.78 10.86
CA LYS A 145 -6.60 -8.09 10.36
C LYS A 145 -5.44 -8.82 9.67
N ILE A 146 -4.66 -8.12 8.85
CA ILE A 146 -3.47 -8.66 8.16
C ILE A 146 -2.42 -9.09 9.19
N THR A 147 -2.11 -8.25 10.18
CA THR A 147 -1.17 -8.58 11.26
C THR A 147 -1.59 -9.84 12.01
N ALA A 148 -2.87 -9.93 12.40
CA ALA A 148 -3.39 -11.08 13.13
C ALA A 148 -3.38 -12.36 12.28
N ALA A 149 -3.74 -12.27 11.00
CA ALA A 149 -3.69 -13.41 10.08
C ALA A 149 -2.26 -13.83 9.74
N GLY A 150 -1.32 -12.88 9.73
CA GLY A 150 0.07 -13.12 9.40
C GLY A 150 0.87 -13.77 10.53
N ALA A 151 0.55 -13.49 11.80
CA ALA A 151 1.27 -14.06 12.94
C ALA A 151 1.50 -15.59 12.88
N PRO A 152 0.49 -16.44 12.62
CA PRO A 152 0.73 -17.89 12.50
C PRO A 152 1.58 -18.26 11.27
N ILE A 153 1.41 -17.56 10.14
CA ILE A 153 2.17 -17.79 8.90
C ILE A 153 3.65 -17.45 9.11
N LEU A 154 3.93 -16.30 9.72
CA LEU A 154 5.29 -15.88 10.07
C LEU A 154 5.95 -16.85 11.05
N LYS A 155 5.19 -17.38 12.03
CA LYS A 155 5.69 -18.40 12.95
C LYS A 155 6.03 -19.71 12.24
N GLN A 156 5.22 -20.12 11.25
CA GLN A 156 5.50 -21.30 10.43
C GLN A 156 6.72 -21.07 9.54
N SER A 157 6.79 -19.93 8.86
CA SER A 157 7.93 -19.55 8.00
C SER A 157 9.25 -19.53 8.78
N ALA A 158 9.24 -19.05 10.03
CA ALA A 158 10.43 -19.04 10.88
C ALA A 158 10.97 -20.44 11.25
N GLN A 159 10.20 -21.50 11.01
CA GLN A 159 10.63 -22.89 11.25
C GLN A 159 11.11 -23.58 9.96
N GLU A 160 10.95 -22.93 8.79
CA GLU A 160 11.40 -23.48 7.51
C GLU A 160 12.94 -23.47 7.46
N PRO A 161 13.57 -24.55 6.94
CA PRO A 161 15.02 -24.60 6.81
C PRO A 161 15.48 -23.53 5.82
N GLU A 162 16.62 -22.89 6.08
CA GLU A 162 17.21 -21.96 5.13
C GLU A 162 17.49 -22.66 3.80
N ALA A 163 16.79 -22.24 2.74
CA ALA A 163 17.05 -22.73 1.41
C ALA A 163 18.37 -22.15 0.88
N PRO A 164 19.19 -22.95 0.16
CA PRO A 164 20.37 -22.40 -0.50
C PRO A 164 19.97 -21.28 -1.47
N LYS A 165 20.62 -20.12 -1.35
CA LYS A 165 20.32 -18.94 -2.17
C LYS A 165 20.42 -19.30 -3.66
N LYS A 166 19.29 -19.24 -4.38
CA LYS A 166 19.28 -19.37 -5.85
C LYS A 166 20.17 -18.27 -6.46
N PRO A 167 20.85 -18.53 -7.59
CA PRO A 167 21.63 -17.51 -8.28
C PRO A 167 20.72 -16.32 -8.65
N LYS A 168 21.17 -15.08 -8.35
CA LYS A 168 20.43 -13.88 -8.74
C LYS A 168 20.11 -13.87 -10.23
N THR A 169 18.87 -13.58 -10.57
CA THR A 169 18.42 -13.29 -11.94
C THR A 169 19.13 -12.07 -12.52
N GLY A 170 19.05 -11.88 -13.84
CA GLY A 170 19.61 -10.69 -14.50
C GLY A 170 19.01 -9.39 -13.97
N LYS A 171 17.70 -9.37 -13.67
CA LYS A 171 16.98 -8.24 -13.08
C LYS A 171 17.51 -7.91 -11.68
N GLU A 172 17.70 -8.92 -10.83
CA GLU A 172 18.25 -8.74 -9.49
C GLU A 172 19.71 -8.29 -9.49
N LYS A 173 20.52 -8.77 -10.44
CA LYS A 173 21.92 -8.31 -10.61
C LYS A 173 21.97 -6.84 -11.04
N TYR A 174 21.11 -6.45 -12.00
CA TYR A 174 21.01 -5.06 -12.45
C TYR A 174 20.55 -4.14 -11.31
N SER A 175 19.48 -4.52 -10.61
CA SER A 175 18.96 -3.73 -9.49
C SER A 175 20.00 -3.58 -8.37
N ALA A 176 20.71 -4.66 -8.01
CA ALA A 176 21.76 -4.60 -7.01
C ALA A 176 22.98 -3.77 -7.44
N LYS A 177 23.28 -3.72 -8.74
CA LYS A 177 24.32 -2.84 -9.28
C LYS A 177 23.88 -1.37 -9.18
N LYS A 178 22.66 -1.07 -9.62
CA LYS A 178 22.09 0.27 -9.56
C LYS A 178 22.00 0.80 -8.13
N SER A 179 21.53 0.00 -7.17
CA SER A 179 21.49 0.40 -5.76
C SER A 179 22.88 0.76 -5.22
N LYS A 180 23.93 0.04 -5.61
CA LYS A 180 25.31 0.37 -5.21
C LYS A 180 25.82 1.65 -5.86
N GLU A 181 25.43 1.93 -7.10
CA GLU A 181 25.75 3.17 -7.79
C GLU A 181 25.04 4.36 -7.11
N ASP A 182 23.73 4.22 -6.83
CA ASP A 182 22.92 5.21 -6.13
C ASP A 182 23.47 5.47 -4.70
N GLU A 183 23.85 4.42 -3.96
CA GLU A 183 24.48 4.53 -2.63
C GLU A 183 25.84 5.24 -2.68
N ALA A 184 26.66 4.95 -3.69
CA ALA A 184 27.96 5.59 -3.87
C ALA A 184 27.82 7.07 -4.27
N GLU A 185 26.78 7.42 -5.03
CA GLU A 185 26.46 8.80 -5.39
C GLU A 185 25.86 9.58 -4.20
N ALA A 186 25.03 8.93 -3.38
CA ALA A 186 24.41 9.51 -2.19
C ALA A 186 25.36 9.65 -0.99
N ALA A 187 26.52 9.00 -1.03
CA ALA A 187 27.57 9.11 -0.03
C ALA A 187 28.72 10.01 -0.54
N PRO A 188 28.57 11.35 -0.55
CA PRO A 188 29.74 12.20 -0.73
C PRO A 188 30.69 11.90 0.43
N SER A 189 31.95 11.66 0.12
CA SER A 189 33.04 11.43 1.06
C SER A 189 32.91 12.35 2.29
N LEU A 190 32.49 11.77 3.43
CA LEU A 190 32.58 12.37 4.75
C LEU A 190 34.05 12.43 5.19
#